data_AF-M4PS72-F1
#
_entry.id   AF-M4PS72-F1
#
_cell.length_a   1.000
_cell.length_b   1.000
_cell.length_c   1.000
_cell.angle_alpha   90.00
_cell.angle_beta   90.00
_cell.angle_gamma   90.00
#
_symmetry.space_group_name_H-M   'P 1'
#
loop_
_entity.id
_entity.type
_entity.pdbx_description
1 polymer ?
#
loop_
_entity_poly.entity_id
_entity_poly.type
_entity_poly.pdbx_seq_one_letter_code
_entity_poly.pdbx_strand_id
1 'polypeptide(L)' 'RKQIYNILSTLGLRPSTTDCDIVRRACESVSTRASNGCSAGLAGVINRMRESRSEDVMRITVGVDGSVYKL' A
#
# COMPACT_ATOMS: atom_id res chain seq x y z
N ARG A 1 18.49 3.62 -3.90
CA ARG A 1 19.52 2.55 -3.77
C ARG A 1 20.39 2.72 -2.52
N LYS A 2 21.11 3.86 -2.33
CA LYS A 2 21.89 4.12 -1.09
C LYS A 2 21.09 3.94 0.20
N GLN A 3 19.84 4.42 0.24
CA GLN A 3 18.96 4.25 1.40
C GLN A 3 18.66 2.77 1.72
N ILE A 4 18.36 1.95 0.70
CA ILE A 4 18.07 0.52 0.89
C ILE A 4 19.32 -0.20 1.40
N TYR A 5 20.48 0.08 0.80
CA TYR A 5 21.75 -0.45 1.27
C TYR A 5 21.96 -0.13 2.76
N ASN A 6 21.80 1.15 3.13
CA ASN A 6 21.98 1.60 4.50
C ASN A 6 21.00 0.90 5.46
N ILE A 7 19.71 0.81 5.11
CA ILE A 7 18.71 0.12 5.94
C ILE A 7 19.12 -1.34 6.14
N LEU A 8 19.41 -2.06 5.06
CA LEU A 8 19.84 -3.46 5.16
C LEU A 8 21.14 -3.61 5.96
N SER A 9 22.08 -2.68 5.84
CA SER A 9 23.28 -2.65 6.66
C SER A 9 23.03 -2.36 8.13
N THR A 10 22.07 -1.47 8.47
CA THR A 10 21.66 -1.26 9.87
C THR A 10 20.98 -2.50 10.47
N LEU A 11 20.42 -3.37 9.62
CA LEU A 11 19.90 -4.68 10.00
C LEU A 11 20.99 -5.77 10.07
N GLY A 12 22.26 -5.40 9.92
CA GLY A 12 23.41 -6.33 10.03
C GLY A 12 23.79 -7.04 8.73
N LEU A 13 23.22 -6.65 7.59
CA LEU A 13 23.51 -7.27 6.29
C LEU A 13 24.65 -6.56 5.55
N ARG A 14 25.34 -7.29 4.67
CA ARG A 14 26.28 -6.73 3.68
C ARG A 14 25.69 -6.91 2.27
N PRO A 15 24.67 -6.12 1.90
CA PRO A 15 23.91 -6.36 0.68
C PRO A 15 24.71 -6.03 -0.57
N SER A 16 24.57 -6.83 -1.62
CA SER A 16 24.98 -6.48 -2.97
C SER A 16 24.00 -5.48 -3.59
N THR A 17 24.36 -4.96 -4.77
CA THR A 17 23.43 -4.11 -5.56
C THR A 17 22.17 -4.90 -5.95
N THR A 18 22.33 -6.18 -6.29
CA THR A 18 21.23 -7.09 -6.66
C THR A 18 20.28 -7.31 -5.48
N ASP A 19 20.80 -7.52 -4.27
CA ASP A 19 19.97 -7.69 -3.06
C ASP A 19 19.10 -6.47 -2.80
N CYS A 20 19.68 -5.27 -2.97
CA CYS A 20 18.94 -4.01 -2.83
C CYS A 20 17.78 -3.91 -3.84
N ASP A 21 17.99 -4.36 -5.08
CA ASP A 21 16.97 -4.32 -6.12
C ASP A 21 15.87 -5.36 -5.88
N ILE A 22 16.23 -6.55 -5.37
CA ILE A 22 15.27 -7.60 -4.99
C ILE A 22 14.38 -7.13 -3.83
N VAL A 23 14.99 -6.61 -2.75
CA VAL A 23 14.24 -6.12 -1.58
C VAL A 23 13.28 -5.02 -1.99
N ARG A 24 13.72 -4.06 -2.82
CA ARG A 24 12.84 -3.00 -3.33
C ARG A 24 11.62 -3.57 -4.06
N ARG A 25 11.84 -4.51 -4.99
CA ARG A 25 10.76 -5.13 -5.77
C ARG A 25 9.81 -5.94 -4.87
N ALA A 26 10.34 -6.63 -3.86
CA ALA A 26 9.52 -7.37 -2.90
C ALA A 26 8.63 -6.41 -2.09
N CYS A 27 9.19 -5.34 -1.53
CA CYS A 27 8.44 -4.34 -0.77
C CYS A 27 7.37 -3.65 -1.63
N GLU A 28 7.72 -3.28 -2.87
CA GLU A 28 6.79 -2.70 -3.85
C GLU A 28 5.63 -3.67 -4.12
N SER A 29 5.93 -4.93 -4.47
CA SER A 29 4.89 -5.94 -4.73
C SER A 29 3.97 -6.18 -3.53
N VAL A 30 4.53 -6.32 -2.33
CA VAL A 30 3.75 -6.56 -1.11
C VAL A 30 2.87 -5.36 -0.77
N SER A 31 3.41 -4.14 -0.80
CA SER A 31 2.67 -2.92 -0.48
C SER A 31 1.59 -2.62 -1.53
N THR A 32 1.87 -2.77 -2.82
CA THR A 32 0.87 -2.64 -3.88
C THR A 32 -0.27 -3.65 -3.71
N ARG A 33 0.05 -4.92 -3.42
CA ARG A 33 -1.00 -5.94 -3.20
C ARG A 33 -1.86 -5.59 -1.98
N ALA A 34 -1.24 -5.15 -0.89
CA ALA A 34 -1.97 -4.73 0.31
C ALA A 34 -2.90 -3.54 0.03
N SER A 35 -2.41 -2.54 -0.71
CA SER A 35 -3.20 -1.39 -1.15
C SER A 35 -4.38 -1.82 -2.02
N ASN A 36 -4.15 -2.65 -3.04
CA ASN A 36 -5.22 -3.15 -3.93
C ASN A 36 -6.29 -3.93 -3.16
N GLY A 37 -5.88 -4.79 -2.22
CA GLY A 37 -6.81 -5.53 -1.36
C GLY A 37 -7.67 -4.60 -0.51
N CYS A 38 -7.06 -3.56 0.08
CA CYS A 38 -7.81 -2.57 0.86
C CYS A 38 -8.76 -1.74 -0.01
N SER A 39 -8.31 -1.29 -1.19
CA SER A 39 -9.14 -0.58 -2.16
C SER A 39 -10.32 -1.42 -2.63
N ALA A 40 -10.12 -2.73 -2.87
CA ALA A 40 -11.21 -3.64 -3.24
C ALA A 40 -12.26 -3.76 -2.12
N GLY A 41 -11.83 -3.87 -0.86
CA GLY A 41 -12.72 -3.87 0.29
C GLY A 41 -13.52 -2.57 0.41
N LEU A 42 -12.83 -1.43 0.31
CA LEU A 42 -13.46 -0.11 0.37
C LEU A 42 -14.45 0.11 -0.79
N ALA A 43 -14.08 -0.29 -2.01
CA ALA A 43 -14.97 -0.25 -3.18
C ALA A 43 -16.24 -1.09 -2.95
N GLY A 44 -16.11 -2.27 -2.33
CA GLY A 44 -17.26 -3.09 -1.93
C GLY A 44 -18.22 -2.36 -0.99
N VAL A 45 -17.68 -1.70 0.05
CA VAL A 45 -18.48 -0.93 1.00
C VAL A 45 -19.16 0.27 0.33
N ILE A 46 -18.42 1.03 -0.49
CA ILE A 46 -18.95 2.19 -1.22
C ILE A 46 -20.04 1.77 -2.22
N ASN A 47 -19.83 0.72 -3.00
CA ASN A 47 -20.82 0.21 -3.95
C ASN A 47 -22.10 -0.20 -3.22
N ARG A 48 -21.97 -0.91 -2.09
CA ARG A 48 -23.12 -1.30 -1.29
C ARG A 48 -23.87 -0.09 -0.72
N MET A 49 -23.17 0.98 -0.32
CA MET A 49 -23.81 2.22 0.13
C MET A 49 -24.52 2.93 -1.02
N ARG A 50 -23.88 3.04 -2.20
CA ARG A 50 -24.45 3.65 -3.41
C ARG A 50 -25.75 2.95 -3.81
N GLU A 51 -25.72 1.63 -3.94
CA GLU A 51 -26.88 0.82 -4.33
C GLU A 51 -28.04 0.96 -3.35
N SER A 52 -27.75 1.03 -2.05
CA SER A 52 -28.79 1.22 -1.02
C SER A 52 -29.51 2.55 -1.10
N ARG A 53 -28.82 3.58 -1.61
CA ARG A 53 -29.36 4.92 -1.80
C ARG A 53 -29.95 5.12 -3.19
N SER A 54 -29.85 4.10 -4.07
CA SER A 54 -30.23 4.20 -5.49
C SER A 54 -29.58 5.39 -6.20
N GLU A 55 -28.34 5.71 -5.83
CA GLU A 55 -27.56 6.79 -6.44
C GLU A 55 -26.80 6.26 -7.67
N ASP A 56 -26.85 6.99 -8.79
CA ASP A 56 -26.04 6.67 -9.98
C ASP A 56 -24.54 6.93 -9.71
N VAL A 57 -24.25 8.07 -9.06
CA VAL A 57 -22.90 8.47 -8.63
C VAL A 57 -22.91 8.82 -7.15
N MET A 58 -22.05 8.18 -6.37
CA MET A 58 -21.88 8.45 -4.95
C MET A 58 -20.69 9.39 -4.72
N ARG A 59 -20.96 10.57 -4.13
CA ARG A 59 -19.93 11.49 -3.66
C ARG A 59 -19.76 11.35 -2.15
N ILE A 60 -18.61 10.85 -1.71
CA ILE A 60 -18.34 10.56 -0.30
C ILE A 60 -16.91 10.96 0.07
N THR A 61 -16.70 11.30 1.35
CA THR A 61 -15.38 11.49 1.94
C THR A 61 -15.08 10.32 2.86
N VAL A 62 -13.90 9.70 2.70
CA VAL A 62 -13.43 8.62 3.57
C VAL A 62 -12.38 9.18 4.52
N GLY A 63 -12.63 9.10 5.83
CA GLY A 63 -11.61 9.40 6.83
C GLY A 63 -10.59 8.27 6.90
N VAL A 64 -9.30 8.59 6.77
CA VAL A 64 -8.21 7.62 6.79
C VAL A 64 -7.22 7.99 7.89
N ASP A 65 -6.75 6.98 8.63
CA ASP A 65 -5.68 7.07 9.63
C ASP A 65 -4.82 5.79 9.56
N GLY A 66 -3.68 5.77 10.25
CA GLY A 66 -2.71 4.69 10.32
C GLY A 66 -1.33 5.13 9.84
N SER A 67 -0.29 4.70 10.53
CA SER A 67 1.10 5.06 10.18
C SER A 67 1.48 4.66 8.75
N VAL A 68 0.92 3.55 8.24
CA VAL A 68 1.17 3.07 6.87
C VAL A 68 0.49 3.95 5.81
N TYR A 69 -0.64 4.58 6.12
CA TYR A 69 -1.36 5.47 5.19
C TYR A 69 -0.86 6.92 5.22
N LYS A 70 -0.09 7.28 6.26
CA LYS A 70 0.37 8.66 6.53
C LYS A 70 1.75 9.00 5.93
N LEU A 71 2.45 8.02 5.37
CA LEU A 71 3.83 8.13 4.86
C LEU A 71 3.86 8.14 3.33
#